data_AF-A0A523TR75-F1
#
_entry.id   AF-A0A523TR75-F1
#
_cell.length_a   1.000
_cell.length_b   1.000
_cell.length_c   1.000
_cell.angle_alpha   90.00
_cell.angle_beta   90.00
_cell.angle_gamma   90.00
#
_symmetry.space_group_name_H-M   'P 1'
#
loop_
_entity.id
_entity.type
_entity.pdbx_description
1 polymer ?
#
loop_
_entity_poly.entity_id
_entity_poly.type
_entity_poly.pdbx_seq_one_letter_code
_entity_poly.pdbx_strand_id
1 'polypeptide(L)'
;MVKAMAPTILLSTPATGKTHACISRVREAVKQLHVIPVWVILPDRLQVPAFNQRLVEAGGAFGVQIGTFGTLYHEILRLAGKSVPLASDVVLQRLIRGVIEEALGEGQLPHFQKIAGKPGFLSVLK
;
A
#
# COMPACT_ATOMS: atom_id res chain seq x y z
N MET A 1 -18.37 18.69 11.95
CA MET A 1 -17.29 17.98 12.68
C MET A 1 -17.70 16.52 12.84
N VAL A 2 -16.92 15.57 12.31
CA VAL A 2 -17.13 14.14 12.59
C VAL A 2 -16.70 13.90 14.03
N LYS A 3 -17.58 13.39 14.88
CA LYS A 3 -17.25 13.01 16.26
C LYS A 3 -16.21 11.89 16.21
N ALA A 4 -15.06 12.07 16.85
CA ALA A 4 -14.05 11.03 16.93
C ALA A 4 -14.65 9.78 17.59
N MET A 5 -14.76 8.70 16.83
CA MET A 5 -15.28 7.43 17.30
C MET A 5 -14.13 6.62 17.89
N ALA A 6 -14.33 6.02 19.06
CA ALA A 6 -13.31 5.19 19.68
C ALA A 6 -12.97 3.98 18.78
N PRO A 7 -11.70 3.55 18.71
CA PRO A 7 -11.31 2.40 17.92
C PRO A 7 -12.02 1.14 18.44
N THR A 8 -12.46 0.29 17.52
CA THR A 8 -13.10 -1.01 17.83
C THR A 8 -12.22 -2.13 17.29
N ILE A 9 -11.86 -3.10 18.13
CA ILE A 9 -11.08 -4.27 17.72
C ILE A 9 -12.04 -5.45 17.55
N LEU A 10 -12.05 -6.05 16.36
CA LEU A 10 -12.83 -7.25 16.06
C LEU A 10 -11.91 -8.49 16.11
N LEU A 11 -12.09 -9.34 17.11
CA LEU A 11 -11.31 -10.57 17.30
C LEU A 11 -12.20 -11.80 17.14
N SER A 12 -11.69 -12.81 16.42
CA SER A 12 -12.31 -14.14 16.35
C SER A 12 -11.35 -15.15 15.72
N THR A 13 -11.66 -16.44 15.79
CA THR A 13 -10.91 -17.51 15.11
C THR A 13 -10.98 -17.38 13.57
N PRO A 14 -10.06 -18.00 12.81
CA PRO A 14 -10.13 -18.03 11.35
C PRO A 14 -11.48 -18.51 10.82
N ALA A 15 -11.88 -18.04 9.63
CA ALA A 15 -13.12 -18.44 8.93
C ALA A 15 -14.47 -18.17 9.64
N THR A 16 -14.52 -17.40 10.73
CA THR A 16 -15.77 -17.07 11.46
C THR A 16 -16.49 -15.81 10.99
N GLY A 17 -16.26 -15.36 9.76
CA GLY A 17 -17.03 -14.25 9.18
C GLY A 17 -16.55 -12.83 9.50
N LYS A 18 -15.33 -12.63 10.02
CA LYS A 18 -14.76 -11.28 10.25
C LYS A 18 -14.87 -10.37 9.03
N THR A 19 -14.54 -10.90 7.85
CA THR A 19 -14.64 -10.13 6.61
C THR A 19 -16.07 -9.71 6.32
N HIS A 20 -17.05 -10.58 6.57
CA HIS A 20 -18.46 -10.26 6.38
C HIS A 20 -18.93 -9.18 7.37
N ALA A 21 -18.52 -9.28 8.64
CA ALA A 21 -18.78 -8.25 9.65
C ALA A 21 -18.17 -6.89 9.27
N CYS A 22 -16.93 -6.88 8.74
CA CYS A 22 -16.29 -5.66 8.23
C CYS A 22 -17.06 -5.06 7.05
N ILE A 23 -17.51 -5.87 6.08
CA ILE A 23 -18.31 -5.39 4.95
C ILE A 23 -19.61 -4.74 5.41
N SER A 24 -20.33 -5.37 6.35
CA SER A 24 -21.55 -4.80 6.93
C SER A 24 -21.28 -3.46 7.62
N ARG A 25 -20.18 -3.36 8.38
CA ARG A 25 -19.79 -2.12 9.06
C ARG A 25 -19.39 -1.01 8.08
N VAL A 26 -18.70 -1.33 6.99
CA VAL A 26 -18.37 -0.37 5.93
C VAL A 26 -19.64 0.19 5.30
N ARG A 27 -20.60 -0.68 4.96
CA ARG A 27 -21.90 -0.27 4.40
C ARG A 27 -22.67 0.66 5.33
N GLU A 28 -22.67 0.37 6.63
CA GLU A 28 -23.29 1.23 7.63
C GLU A 28 -22.58 2.59 7.74
N ALA A 29 -21.23 2.59 7.75
CA ALA A 29 -20.44 3.81 7.81
C ALA A 29 -20.69 4.72 6.60
N VAL A 30 -20.77 4.16 5.38
CA VAL A 30 -21.08 4.93 4.17
C VAL A 30 -22.43 5.63 4.28
N LYS A 31 -23.45 4.93 4.78
CA LYS A 31 -24.79 5.50 5.01
C LYS A 31 -24.79 6.62 6.04
N GLN A 32 -23.87 6.62 7.00
CA GLN A 32 -23.78 7.68 8.00
C GLN A 32 -22.97 8.88 7.49
N LEU A 33 -21.89 8.62 6.76
CA LEU A 33 -20.89 9.62 6.41
C LEU A 33 -21.19 10.40 5.12
N HIS A 34 -22.10 9.92 4.26
CA HIS A 34 -22.68 10.50 3.03
C HIS A 34 -21.72 11.15 2.01
N VAL A 35 -20.85 12.06 2.44
CA VAL A 35 -19.93 12.88 1.64
C VAL A 35 -18.46 12.49 1.86
N ILE A 36 -18.13 11.86 3.00
CA ILE A 36 -16.75 11.48 3.32
C ILE A 36 -16.51 10.03 2.89
N PRO A 37 -15.51 9.75 2.04
CA PRO A 37 -15.22 8.40 1.60
C PRO A 37 -14.79 7.51 2.79
N VAL A 38 -15.35 6.31 2.87
CA VAL A 38 -14.94 5.30 3.84
C VAL A 38 -13.72 4.56 3.29
N TRP A 39 -12.64 4.54 4.06
CA TRP A 39 -11.43 3.81 3.68
C TRP A 39 -11.42 2.39 4.23
N VAL A 40 -11.12 1.43 3.36
CA VAL A 40 -10.80 0.05 3.71
C VAL A 40 -9.35 -0.22 3.34
N ILE A 41 -8.52 -0.47 4.36
CA ILE A 41 -7.10 -0.75 4.20
C ILE A 41 -6.85 -2.24 4.38
N LEU A 42 -6.24 -2.84 3.37
CA LEU A 42 -5.90 -4.26 3.31
C LEU A 42 -4.38 -4.44 3.31
N PRO A 43 -3.88 -5.60 3.77
CA PRO A 43 -2.44 -5.81 3.93
C PRO A 43 -1.70 -5.89 2.61
N ASP A 44 -2.32 -6.40 1.55
CA ASP A 44 -1.68 -6.59 0.25
C ASP A 44 -2.63 -6.33 -0.93
N ARG A 45 -2.05 -6.25 -2.13
CA ARG A 45 -2.78 -5.97 -3.37
C ARG A 45 -3.64 -7.15 -3.87
N LEU A 46 -3.35 -8.38 -3.46
CA LEU A 46 -4.12 -9.57 -3.87
C LEU A 46 -5.47 -9.61 -3.15
N GLN A 47 -5.54 -9.09 -1.92
CA GLN A 47 -6.78 -9.03 -1.15
C GLN A 47 -7.73 -7.92 -1.60
N VAL A 48 -7.22 -6.85 -2.23
CA VAL A 48 -8.02 -5.72 -2.73
C VAL A 48 -9.14 -6.14 -3.69
N PRO A 49 -8.86 -6.85 -4.81
CA PRO A 49 -9.92 -7.25 -5.74
C PRO A 49 -10.92 -8.22 -5.09
N ALA A 50 -10.44 -9.17 -4.28
CA ALA A 50 -11.30 -10.14 -3.59
C ALA A 50 -12.25 -9.46 -2.58
N PHE A 51 -11.77 -8.46 -1.84
CA PHE A 51 -12.62 -7.69 -0.93
C PHE A 51 -13.59 -6.79 -1.70
N ASN A 52 -13.13 -6.12 -2.76
CA ASN A 52 -13.96 -5.27 -3.60
C ASN A 52 -15.13 -6.05 -4.21
N GLN A 53 -14.87 -7.25 -4.73
CA GLN A 53 -15.91 -8.12 -5.26
C GLN A 53 -16.99 -8.41 -4.21
N ARG A 54 -16.60 -8.83 -3.00
CA ARG A 54 -17.56 -9.11 -1.91
C ARG A 54 -18.35 -7.88 -1.49
N LEU A 55 -17.74 -6.70 -1.55
CA LEU A 55 -18.43 -5.43 -1.25
C LEU A 55 -19.44 -5.06 -2.35
N VAL A 56 -19.09 -5.27 -3.62
CA VAL A 56 -19.99 -5.07 -4.77
C VAL A 56 -21.18 -6.03 -4.69
N GLU A 57 -20.93 -7.31 -4.41
CA GLU A 57 -21.97 -8.34 -4.22
C GLU A 57 -22.93 -7.98 -3.07
N ALA A 58 -22.42 -7.32 -2.02
CA ALA A 58 -23.21 -6.80 -0.93
C ALA A 58 -23.91 -5.45 -1.24
N GLY A 59 -23.76 -4.91 -2.46
CA GLY A 59 -24.35 -3.64 -2.89
C GLY A 59 -23.74 -2.40 -2.23
N GLY A 60 -22.46 -2.43 -1.86
CA GLY A 60 -21.81 -1.42 -1.02
C GLY A 60 -20.64 -0.66 -1.63
N ALA A 61 -20.39 -0.76 -2.94
CA ALA A 61 -19.16 -0.26 -3.55
C ALA A 61 -19.06 1.28 -3.67
N PHE A 62 -20.20 1.98 -3.73
CA PHE A 62 -20.21 3.45 -3.82
C PHE A 62 -19.83 4.10 -2.48
N GLY A 63 -19.01 5.16 -2.54
CA GLY A 63 -18.57 5.89 -1.35
C GLY A 63 -17.45 5.21 -0.54
N VAL A 64 -16.87 4.13 -1.07
CA VAL A 64 -15.77 3.39 -0.44
C VAL A 64 -14.49 3.52 -1.25
N GLN A 65 -13.36 3.74 -0.58
CA GLN A 65 -12.02 3.66 -1.14
C GLN A 65 -11.33 2.43 -0.56
N ILE A 66 -10.86 1.53 -1.44
CA ILE A 66 -10.25 0.26 -1.04
C ILE A 66 -8.81 0.24 -1.55
N GLY A 67 -7.86 -0.05 -0.68
CA GLY A 67 -6.46 -0.09 -1.06
C GLY A 67 -5.56 -0.66 0.04
N THR A 68 -4.26 -0.48 -0.16
CA THR A 68 -3.26 -0.81 0.86
C THR A 68 -2.81 0.45 1.59
N PHE A 69 -1.94 0.30 2.59
CA PHE A 69 -1.26 1.44 3.21
C PHE A 69 -0.54 2.31 2.18
N GLY A 70 0.06 1.72 1.14
CA GLY A 70 0.68 2.47 0.05
C GLY A 70 -0.34 3.31 -0.72
N THR A 71 -1.52 2.76 -1.02
CA THR A 71 -2.61 3.51 -1.67
C THR A 71 -3.05 4.71 -0.84
N LEU A 72 -3.30 4.50 0.46
CA LEU A 72 -3.70 5.57 1.37
C LEU A 72 -2.62 6.65 1.50
N TYR A 73 -1.36 6.24 1.62
CA TYR A 73 -0.22 7.14 1.67
C TYR A 73 -0.14 8.05 0.44
N HIS A 74 -0.25 7.48 -0.76
CA HIS A 74 -0.24 8.25 -2.00
C HIS A 74 -1.41 9.22 -2.08
N GLU A 75 -2.60 8.80 -1.65
CA GLU A 75 -3.76 9.68 -1.66
C GLU A 75 -3.58 10.87 -0.70
N ILE A 76 -3.08 10.64 0.51
CA ILE A 76 -2.80 11.72 1.47
C ILE A 76 -1.80 12.72 0.88
N LEU A 77 -0.72 12.24 0.26
CA LEU A 77 0.25 13.10 -0.40
C LEU A 77 -0.33 13.86 -1.59
N ARG A 78 -1.17 13.21 -2.40
CA ARG A 78 -1.85 13.83 -3.53
C ARG A 78 -2.75 14.97 -3.06
N LEU A 79 -3.56 14.73 -2.03
CA LEU A 79 -4.44 15.75 -1.43
C LEU A 79 -3.65 16.91 -0.81
N ALA A 80 -2.45 16.65 -0.28
CA ALA A 80 -1.56 17.67 0.25
C ALA A 80 -0.78 18.45 -0.83
N GLY A 81 -0.97 18.14 -2.13
CA GLY A 81 -0.19 18.73 -3.23
C GLY A 81 1.29 18.30 -3.25
N LYS A 82 1.64 17.24 -2.51
CA LYS A 82 3.00 16.71 -2.34
C LYS A 82 3.17 15.36 -3.05
N SER A 83 2.56 15.22 -4.24
CA SER A 83 2.66 13.97 -4.98
C SER A 83 4.13 13.67 -5.30
N VAL A 84 4.62 12.53 -4.85
CA VAL A 84 5.98 12.06 -5.13
C VAL A 84 5.91 11.05 -6.27
N PRO A 85 6.57 11.29 -7.41
CA PRO A 85 6.61 10.29 -8.48
C PRO A 85 7.36 9.06 -7.97
N LEU A 86 6.74 7.89 -8.11
CA LEU A 86 7.41 6.64 -7.83
C LEU A 86 8.21 6.22 -9.07
N ALA A 87 9.50 5.98 -8.87
CA ALA A 87 10.30 5.25 -9.85
C ALA A 87 9.74 3.83 -9.98
N SER A 88 9.61 3.34 -11.22
CA SER A 88 9.33 1.91 -11.42
C SER A 88 10.50 1.09 -10.90
N ASP A 89 10.26 -0.18 -10.57
CA ASP A 89 11.32 -1.10 -10.14
C ASP A 89 12.50 -1.13 -11.12
N VAL A 90 12.22 -1.03 -12.42
CA VAL A 90 13.24 -0.98 -13.48
C VAL A 90 14.06 0.29 -13.42
N VAL A 91 13.42 1.44 -13.20
CA VAL A 91 14.11 2.73 -13.06
C VAL A 91 14.97 2.73 -11.79
N LEU A 92 14.43 2.26 -10.67
CA LEU A 92 15.16 2.18 -9.41
C LEU A 92 16.38 1.26 -9.53
N GLN A 93 16.23 0.09 -10.15
CA GLN A 93 17.35 -0.81 -10.42
C GLN A 93 18.45 -0.16 -11.28
N ARG A 94 18.07 0.59 -12.32
CA ARG A 94 19.03 1.32 -13.17
C ARG A 94 19.74 2.43 -12.39
N LEU A 95 19.02 3.17 -11.55
CA LEU A 95 19.60 4.21 -10.70
C LEU A 95 20.61 3.63 -9.71
N ILE A 96 20.22 2.57 -8.98
CA ILE A 96 21.11 1.91 -8.01
C ILE A 96 22.34 1.34 -8.73
N ARG A 97 22.16 0.70 -9.89
CA ARG A 97 23.28 0.19 -10.70
C ARG A 97 24.24 1.30 -11.13
N GLY A 98 23.72 2.44 -11.59
CA GLY A 98 24.56 3.59 -11.96
C GLY A 98 25.41 4.08 -10.79
N VAL A 99 24.81 4.22 -9.60
CA VAL A 99 25.55 4.63 -8.38
C VAL A 99 26.61 3.61 -7.98
N ILE A 100 26.33 2.31 -8.13
CA ILE A 100 27.33 1.25 -7.86
C ILE A 100 28.50 1.33 -8.84
N GLU A 101 28.22 1.52 -10.14
CA GLU A 101 29.24 1.61 -11.18
C GLU A 101 30.15 2.84 -10.97
N GLU A 102 29.56 3.99 -10.61
CA GLU A 102 30.29 5.21 -10.25
C GLU A 102 31.18 5.00 -9.01
N ALA A 103 30.62 4.51 -7.91
CA ALA A 103 31.36 4.25 -6.67
C ALA A 103 32.46 3.19 -6.84
N LEU A 104 32.27 2.22 -7.75
CA LEU A 104 33.30 1.24 -8.11
C LEU A 104 34.45 1.92 -8.89
N GLY A 105 34.12 2.77 -9.86
CA GLY A 105 35.10 3.53 -10.64
C GLY A 105 35.96 4.47 -9.77
N GLU A 106 35.36 5.04 -8.73
CA GLU A 106 36.05 5.90 -7.74
C GLU A 106 36.77 5.11 -6.63
N GLY A 107 36.69 3.78 -6.63
CA GLY A 107 37.34 2.94 -5.62
C GLY A 107 36.70 3.00 -4.23
N GLN A 108 35.49 3.54 -4.09
CA GLN A 108 34.76 3.70 -2.83
C GLN A 108 34.15 2.40 -2.29
N LEU A 109 34.18 1.31 -3.08
CA LEU A 109 33.65 -0.01 -2.71
C LEU A 109 34.76 -1.07 -2.52
N PRO A 110 35.80 -0.85 -1.70
CA PRO A 110 37.00 -1.70 -1.67
C PRO A 110 36.72 -3.15 -1.30
N HIS A 111 35.82 -3.38 -0.33
CA HIS A 111 35.45 -4.74 0.11
C HIS A 111 34.51 -5.46 -0.86
N PHE A 112 33.79 -4.70 -1.70
CA PHE A 112 32.75 -5.24 -2.59
C PHE A 112 33.16 -5.30 -4.06
N GLN A 113 34.38 -4.88 -4.42
CA GLN A 113 34.86 -4.84 -5.81
C GLN A 113 34.59 -6.13 -6.59
N LYS A 114 34.83 -7.30 -5.98
CA LYS A 114 34.66 -8.62 -6.62
C LYS A 114 33.21 -9.03 -6.86
N ILE A 115 32.26 -8.38 -6.19
CA ILE A 115 30.83 -8.74 -6.24
C ILE A 115 29.93 -7.60 -6.72
N ALA A 116 30.42 -6.35 -6.75
CA ALA A 116 29.64 -5.17 -7.09
C ALA A 116 28.96 -5.25 -8.47
N GLY A 117 29.63 -5.85 -9.46
CA GLY A 117 29.08 -6.05 -10.80
C GLY A 117 28.09 -7.23 -10.94
N LYS A 118 27.90 -8.03 -9.88
CA LYS A 118 27.05 -9.22 -9.93
C LYS A 118 25.58 -8.85 -9.68
N PRO A 119 24.62 -9.45 -10.40
CA PRO A 119 23.20 -9.14 -10.24
C PRO A 119 22.68 -9.37 -8.80
N GLY A 120 23.23 -10.36 -8.09
CA GLY A 120 22.87 -10.62 -6.70
C GLY A 120 23.25 -9.51 -5.73
N PHE A 121 24.29 -8.71 -6.02
CA PHE A 121 24.68 -7.58 -5.17
C PHE A 121 23.63 -6.46 -5.23
N LEU A 122 23.13 -6.16 -6.44
CA LEU A 122 22.03 -5.22 -6.63
C LEU A 122 20.75 -5.65 -5.89
N SER A 123 20.44 -6.95 -5.90
CA SER A 123 19.24 -7.49 -5.24
C SER A 123 19.24 -7.36 -3.72
N VAL A 124 20.42 -7.30 -3.08
CA VAL A 124 20.54 -7.15 -1.61
C VAL A 124 20.42 -5.68 -1.17
N LEU A 125 20.66 -4.74 -2.08
CA LEU A 125 20.58 -3.31 -1.82
C LEU A 125 19.18 -2.72 -2.06
N LYS A 126 18.25 -3.52 -2.59
CA LYS A 126 16.83 -3.18 -2.80
C LYS A 126 16.00 -3.72 -1.64
#